data_AF-A0A212C9Q5-F1
#
_entry.id   AF-A0A212C9Q5-F1
#
_cell.length_a   1.000
_cell.length_b   1.000
_cell.length_c   1.000
_cell.angle_alpha   90.00
_cell.angle_beta   90.00
_cell.angle_gamma   90.00
#
_symmetry.space_group_name_H-M   'P 1'
#
loop_
_entity.id
_entity.type
_entity.pdbx_description
1 polymer ?
#
loop_
_entity_poly.entity_id
_entity_poly.type
_entity_poly.pdbx_seq_one_letter_code
_entity_poly.pdbx_strand_id
1 'polypeptide(L)'
;MSKEEVVAMIGDGLCVVKTLTRHHLYCEPPMEQPLPRHHALWEAPDALPEFTVQMGNLRFSLGHVQYDGESPVAFPMAAQVGLGVGTSLLALGVIIIVLMYRRKSKQALRDYKKVQIQLENLESSVRDRCKKEFTDLMTEMTDLTSDLLGSGIPFLDYKVYAERVFFPGHQESPLHRDLGVPESRRPTVEQGLGQLSNLLNSKLFLTKFIHTLESQRTFSARDRAYVASLLTVALHGKLEYFTDILRTLLSDLVAQYVAKNPKLMLRRTETVVEKLLTNWMSICLYTFVRDAVGEPLYMLFRGIKHQVDKGPVDSVTGKAKYTLNDNRLLREDVEYRPLGGGCRCLWGGRQTLNALLAVGHGAGEAQGVPVKVLDCDTISQAKEKMLDQLYKGVPLAQRPDPRTLDGTLQKFVDDLFQVILSTSRPVPLAIKYFFDLLDEQAQQHGISDQDTVHIWKTNSLPLRFWINIIKNPQFVFDVQTSDNMDAVLLVIAQTFMDACTLADHKLGRIITALEEDGTAQKMQLGYRLQQIAAAVENKVTDL
;
A
#
# COMPACT_ATOMS: atom_id res chain seq x y z
N MET A 1 15.67 -110.41 -50.91
CA MET A 1 15.16 -109.41 -49.96
C MET A 1 14.16 -108.54 -50.67
N SER A 2 12.89 -108.92 -50.58
CA SER A 2 11.81 -108.04 -50.99
C SER A 2 11.53 -107.01 -49.89
N LYS A 3 10.88 -105.90 -50.23
CA LYS A 3 10.62 -104.79 -49.31
C LYS A 3 9.77 -105.21 -48.11
N GLU A 4 8.96 -106.26 -48.25
CA GLU A 4 8.10 -106.79 -47.20
C GLU A 4 8.85 -107.60 -46.12
N GLU A 5 10.10 -108.00 -46.37
CA GLU A 5 10.91 -108.81 -45.44
C GLU A 5 11.74 -107.96 -44.45
N VAL A 6 11.65 -106.62 -44.53
CA VAL A 6 12.40 -105.70 -43.67
C VAL A 6 11.47 -104.80 -42.86
N VAL A 7 11.63 -104.83 -41.55
CA VAL A 7 10.83 -104.02 -40.61
C VAL A 7 11.77 -103.12 -39.81
N ALA A 8 11.59 -101.80 -39.92
CA ALA A 8 12.36 -100.78 -39.20
C ALA A 8 11.47 -100.10 -38.14
N MET A 9 12.00 -99.91 -36.93
CA MET A 9 11.23 -99.52 -35.74
C MET A 9 12.04 -98.54 -34.89
N ILE A 10 11.46 -97.41 -34.52
CA ILE A 10 12.04 -96.46 -33.56
C ILE A 10 11.23 -96.59 -32.28
N GLY A 11 11.81 -97.17 -31.23
CA GLY A 11 11.03 -97.56 -30.05
C GLY A 11 9.86 -98.45 -30.48
N ASP A 12 8.65 -98.14 -30.01
CA ASP A 12 7.39 -98.80 -30.39
C ASP A 12 6.76 -98.29 -31.69
N GLY A 13 7.27 -97.20 -32.25
CA GLY A 13 6.78 -96.60 -33.49
C GLY A 13 7.40 -97.21 -34.76
N LEU A 14 6.56 -97.59 -35.71
CA LEU A 14 7.01 -98.16 -37.00
C LEU A 14 7.64 -97.07 -37.88
N CYS A 15 8.89 -97.28 -38.32
CA CYS A 15 9.53 -96.44 -39.34
C CYS A 15 9.25 -97.05 -40.72
N VAL A 16 8.37 -96.41 -41.51
CA VAL A 16 7.88 -96.98 -42.76
C VAL A 16 8.99 -96.92 -43.82
N VAL A 17 9.53 -98.09 -44.20
CA VAL A 17 10.58 -98.19 -45.21
C VAL A 17 10.05 -97.73 -46.56
N LYS A 18 10.60 -96.66 -47.12
CA LYS A 18 10.22 -96.15 -48.45
C LYS A 18 11.05 -96.79 -49.54
N THR A 19 12.36 -96.85 -49.34
CA THR A 19 13.32 -97.30 -50.35
C THR A 19 14.35 -98.23 -49.72
N LEU A 20 14.55 -99.40 -50.32
CA LEU A 20 15.55 -100.38 -49.93
C LEU A 20 16.44 -100.68 -51.14
N THR A 21 17.73 -100.37 -51.01
CA THR A 21 18.77 -100.69 -52.02
C THR A 21 19.75 -101.71 -51.44
N ARG A 22 20.70 -102.21 -52.25
CA ARG A 22 21.72 -103.17 -51.76
C ARG A 22 22.58 -102.64 -50.60
N HIS A 23 22.70 -101.32 -50.45
CA HIS A 23 23.59 -100.71 -49.45
C HIS A 23 22.92 -99.68 -48.53
N HIS A 24 21.69 -99.24 -48.82
CA HIS A 24 21.00 -98.22 -48.02
C HIS A 24 19.52 -98.53 -47.82
N LEU A 25 19.04 -98.28 -46.60
CA LEU A 25 17.63 -98.34 -46.20
C LEU A 25 17.17 -96.93 -45.80
N TYR A 26 16.11 -96.44 -46.46
CA TYR A 26 15.46 -95.18 -46.13
C TYR A 26 14.06 -95.46 -45.58
N CYS A 27 13.80 -95.03 -44.35
CA CYS A 27 12.50 -95.10 -43.72
C CYS A 27 12.05 -93.72 -43.23
N GLU A 28 10.74 -93.51 -43.22
CA GLU A 28 10.13 -92.28 -42.72
C GLU A 28 9.70 -92.51 -41.26
N PRO A 29 10.27 -91.74 -40.30
CA PRO A 29 9.99 -91.94 -38.89
C PRO A 29 8.63 -91.31 -38.49
N PRO A 30 8.03 -91.70 -37.35
CA PRO A 30 6.79 -91.08 -36.87
C PRO A 30 6.95 -89.58 -36.61
N MET A 31 5.88 -88.79 -36.80
CA MET A 31 5.89 -87.32 -36.61
C MET A 31 6.12 -86.88 -35.16
N GLU A 32 5.68 -87.69 -34.19
CA GLU A 32 5.91 -87.46 -32.75
C GLU A 32 6.79 -88.60 -32.20
N GLN A 33 7.67 -88.27 -31.24
CA GLN A 33 8.66 -89.22 -30.73
C GLN A 33 7.97 -90.41 -30.02
N PRO A 34 8.13 -91.66 -30.53
CA PRO A 34 7.51 -92.86 -29.95
C PRO A 34 8.20 -93.30 -28.65
N LEU A 35 7.53 -94.14 -27.86
CA LEU A 35 8.02 -94.64 -26.57
C LEU A 35 8.98 -95.83 -26.79
N PRO A 36 9.95 -96.12 -25.90
CA PRO A 36 10.86 -97.26 -26.05
C PRO A 36 10.14 -98.63 -26.03
N ARG A 37 10.49 -99.55 -26.96
CA ARG A 37 9.72 -100.79 -27.20
C ARG A 37 9.82 -101.90 -26.14
N HIS A 38 10.76 -101.80 -25.20
CA HIS A 38 10.91 -102.78 -24.13
C HIS A 38 10.74 -102.08 -22.78
N HIS A 39 9.56 -102.23 -22.18
CA HIS A 39 9.37 -102.01 -20.75
C HIS A 39 10.05 -103.15 -19.97
N ALA A 40 11.39 -103.12 -19.90
CA ALA A 40 12.11 -103.80 -18.85
C ALA A 40 12.11 -102.88 -17.62
N LEU A 41 11.59 -103.44 -16.53
CA LEU A 41 11.52 -102.89 -15.18
C LEU A 41 12.76 -102.05 -14.82
N TRP A 42 12.52 -100.76 -14.56
CA TRP A 42 13.39 -99.76 -13.90
C TRP A 42 14.51 -99.14 -14.76
N GLU A 43 14.27 -97.97 -15.37
CA GLU A 43 15.09 -96.73 -15.27
C GLU A 43 14.68 -95.60 -16.26
N ALA A 44 14.79 -94.36 -15.77
CA ALA A 44 14.72 -93.00 -16.39
C ALA A 44 13.45 -92.51 -17.13
N PRO A 45 12.86 -91.33 -16.76
CA PRO A 45 11.75 -90.70 -17.50
C PRO A 45 12.11 -90.15 -18.89
N ASP A 46 13.40 -90.11 -19.23
CA ASP A 46 13.94 -89.54 -20.48
C ASP A 46 14.65 -90.61 -21.34
N ALA A 47 14.16 -91.85 -21.32
CA ALA A 47 14.71 -92.91 -22.17
C ALA A 47 14.34 -92.65 -23.65
N LEU A 48 15.33 -92.28 -24.46
CA LEU A 48 15.18 -92.07 -25.90
C LEU A 48 14.84 -93.40 -26.60
N PRO A 49 13.96 -93.42 -27.62
CA PRO A 49 13.61 -94.64 -28.33
C PRO A 49 14.79 -95.17 -29.18
N GLU A 50 15.05 -96.47 -29.08
CA GLU A 50 16.08 -97.16 -29.87
C GLU A 50 15.59 -97.47 -31.29
N PHE A 51 16.41 -97.16 -32.29
CA PHE A 51 16.15 -97.48 -33.69
C PHE A 51 16.69 -98.86 -34.04
N THR A 52 15.80 -99.79 -34.39
CA THR A 52 16.11 -101.17 -34.71
C THR A 52 15.57 -101.56 -36.08
N VAL A 53 16.33 -102.37 -36.82
CA VAL A 53 15.95 -102.88 -38.14
C VAL A 53 16.10 -104.39 -38.16
N GLN A 54 15.03 -105.09 -38.54
CA GLN A 54 15.01 -106.54 -38.69
C GLN A 54 14.91 -106.91 -40.16
N MET A 55 15.83 -107.75 -40.64
CA MET A 55 15.91 -108.26 -42.01
C MET A 55 15.87 -109.79 -41.96
N GLY A 56 14.70 -110.38 -42.19
CA GLY A 56 14.49 -111.81 -41.95
C GLY A 56 14.76 -112.20 -40.49
N ASN A 57 15.74 -113.08 -40.27
CA ASN A 57 16.14 -113.56 -38.92
C ASN A 57 17.28 -112.73 -38.29
N LEU A 58 17.80 -111.71 -38.97
CA LEU A 58 18.86 -110.85 -38.44
C LEU A 58 18.25 -109.56 -37.91
N ARG A 59 18.63 -109.16 -36.69
CA ARG A 59 18.16 -107.92 -36.04
C ARG A 59 19.36 -107.04 -35.70
N PHE A 60 19.31 -105.80 -36.16
CA PHE A 60 20.35 -104.80 -35.97
C PHE A 60 19.81 -103.64 -35.12
N SER A 61 20.57 -103.20 -34.12
CA SER A 61 20.31 -101.95 -33.40
C SER A 61 21.24 -100.86 -33.93
N LEU A 62 20.67 -99.69 -34.24
CA LEU A 62 21.35 -98.55 -34.85
C LEU A 62 21.55 -97.38 -33.86
N GLY A 63 21.07 -97.50 -32.61
CA GLY A 63 21.21 -96.47 -31.56
C GLY A 63 19.92 -95.71 -31.25
N HIS A 64 19.99 -94.70 -30.38
CA HIS A 64 18.83 -93.94 -29.88
C HIS A 64 18.61 -92.63 -30.66
N VAL A 65 17.34 -92.21 -30.80
CA VAL A 65 16.93 -91.03 -31.57
C VAL A 65 16.18 -90.02 -30.69
N GLN A 66 16.52 -88.74 -30.78
CA GLN A 66 15.83 -87.63 -30.11
C GLN A 66 15.26 -86.66 -31.15
N TYR A 67 14.03 -86.20 -30.92
CA TYR A 67 13.35 -85.21 -31.75
C TYR A 67 13.51 -83.82 -31.12
N ASP A 68 13.93 -82.82 -31.90
CA ASP A 68 14.06 -81.45 -31.42
C ASP A 68 12.67 -80.80 -31.25
N GLY A 69 12.31 -80.45 -30.01
CA GLY A 69 11.12 -79.67 -29.69
C GLY A 69 11.40 -78.17 -29.60
N GLU A 70 10.49 -77.33 -30.09
CA GLU A 70 10.57 -75.86 -30.01
C GLU A 70 10.71 -75.39 -28.55
N SER A 71 11.79 -74.68 -28.22
CA SER A 71 11.95 -74.02 -26.93
C SER A 71 11.26 -72.65 -26.94
N PRO A 72 10.27 -72.38 -26.08
CA PRO A 72 9.70 -71.05 -25.97
C PRO A 72 10.69 -70.13 -25.22
N VAL A 73 10.98 -68.95 -25.79
CA VAL A 73 11.76 -67.89 -25.15
C VAL A 73 10.99 -67.37 -23.92
N ALA A 74 11.19 -68.00 -22.77
CA ALA A 74 10.59 -67.60 -21.51
C ALA A 74 11.44 -66.49 -20.85
N PHE A 75 10.93 -65.26 -20.84
CA PHE A 75 11.45 -64.19 -19.98
C PHE A 75 11.42 -64.67 -18.50
N PRO A 76 12.49 -64.49 -17.72
CA PRO A 76 12.56 -65.02 -16.36
C PRO A 76 11.49 -64.38 -15.45
N MET A 77 10.69 -65.22 -14.79
CA MET A 77 9.59 -64.83 -13.89
C MET A 77 10.01 -63.77 -12.83
N ALA A 78 11.27 -63.77 -12.41
CA ALA A 78 11.82 -62.78 -11.48
C ALA A 78 11.76 -61.33 -12.01
N ALA A 79 11.93 -61.13 -13.32
CA ALA A 79 11.90 -59.79 -13.93
C ALA A 79 10.47 -59.25 -14.02
N GLN A 80 9.48 -60.10 -14.25
CA GLN A 80 8.06 -59.70 -14.29
C GLN A 80 7.53 -59.31 -12.90
N VAL A 81 7.91 -60.06 -11.87
CA VAL A 81 7.56 -59.74 -10.47
C VAL A 81 8.25 -58.44 -10.03
N GLY A 82 9.53 -58.25 -10.40
CA GLY A 82 10.27 -57.02 -10.10
C GLY A 82 9.63 -55.76 -10.70
N LEU A 83 9.14 -55.83 -11.95
CA LEU A 83 8.47 -54.71 -12.62
C LEU A 83 7.14 -54.35 -11.94
N GLY A 84 6.36 -55.36 -11.54
CA GLY A 84 5.07 -55.16 -10.85
C GLY A 84 5.22 -54.57 -9.44
N VAL A 85 6.22 -55.04 -8.68
CA VAL A 85 6.50 -54.52 -7.34
C VAL A 85 7.06 -53.10 -7.41
N GLY A 86 7.99 -52.82 -8.33
CA GLY A 86 8.55 -51.49 -8.52
C GLY A 86 7.52 -50.43 -8.93
N THR A 87 6.64 -50.76 -9.87
CA THR A 87 5.55 -49.87 -10.29
C THR A 87 4.53 -49.64 -9.18
N SER A 88 4.19 -50.67 -8.41
CA SER A 88 3.27 -50.54 -7.27
C SER A 88 3.83 -49.67 -6.15
N LEU A 89 5.12 -49.81 -5.82
CA LEU A 89 5.78 -48.96 -4.81
C LEU A 89 5.87 -47.50 -5.25
N LEU A 90 6.17 -47.25 -6.53
CA LEU A 90 6.17 -45.89 -7.10
C LEU A 90 4.78 -45.26 -7.05
N ALA A 91 3.74 -46.00 -7.47
CA ALA A 91 2.36 -45.52 -7.42
C ALA A 91 1.93 -45.20 -5.98
N LEU A 92 2.30 -46.05 -5.02
CA LEU A 92 1.98 -45.86 -3.60
C LEU A 92 2.71 -44.65 -3.01
N GLY A 93 3.97 -44.44 -3.38
CA GLY A 93 4.74 -43.24 -3.03
C GLY A 93 4.11 -41.95 -3.56
N VAL A 94 3.68 -41.93 -4.82
CA VAL A 94 2.98 -40.78 -5.42
C VAL A 94 1.65 -40.51 -4.71
N ILE A 95 0.88 -41.55 -4.38
CA ILE A 95 -0.38 -41.40 -3.63
C ILE A 95 -0.13 -40.79 -2.25
N ILE A 96 0.89 -41.27 -1.52
CA ILE A 96 1.26 -40.71 -0.21
C ILE A 96 1.65 -39.24 -0.33
N ILE A 97 2.48 -38.88 -1.32
CA ILE A 97 2.89 -37.49 -1.54
C ILE A 97 1.67 -36.60 -1.85
N VAL A 98 0.76 -37.05 -2.71
CA VAL A 98 -0.48 -36.32 -3.03
C VAL A 98 -1.36 -36.18 -1.79
N LEU A 99 -1.50 -37.22 -0.97
CA LEU A 99 -2.26 -37.15 0.28
C LEU A 99 -1.61 -36.22 1.30
N MET A 100 -0.29 -36.23 1.43
CA MET A 100 0.46 -35.30 2.28
C MET A 100 0.30 -33.86 1.80
N TYR A 101 0.41 -33.61 0.49
CA TYR A 101 0.22 -32.28 -0.08
C TYR A 101 -1.22 -31.78 0.12
N ARG A 102 -2.23 -32.63 -0.13
CA ARG A 102 -3.64 -32.27 0.11
C ARG A 102 -3.92 -32.05 1.59
N ARG A 103 -3.30 -32.81 2.51
CA ARG A 103 -3.42 -32.58 3.96
C ARG A 103 -2.76 -31.26 4.37
N LYS A 104 -1.54 -30.98 3.93
CA LYS A 104 -0.80 -29.75 4.23
C LYS A 104 -1.50 -28.52 3.65
N SER A 105 -2.01 -28.60 2.42
CA SER A 105 -2.80 -27.55 1.78
C SER A 105 -4.12 -27.30 2.52
N LYS A 106 -4.85 -28.36 2.91
CA LYS A 106 -6.07 -28.21 3.74
C LYS A 106 -5.77 -27.66 5.14
N GLN A 107 -4.62 -27.99 5.72
CA GLN A 107 -4.17 -27.43 7.00
C GLN A 107 -3.93 -25.92 6.85
N ALA A 108 -3.11 -25.52 5.87
CA ALA A 108 -2.81 -24.11 5.59
C ALA A 108 -4.07 -23.30 5.28
N LEU A 109 -5.02 -23.85 4.52
CA LEU A 109 -6.29 -23.18 4.23
C LEU A 109 -7.18 -23.03 5.47
N ARG A 110 -7.18 -24.00 6.40
CA ARG A 110 -7.90 -23.87 7.67
C ARG A 110 -7.25 -22.84 8.59
N ASP A 111 -5.92 -22.81 8.64
CA ASP A 111 -5.18 -21.86 9.45
C ASP A 111 -5.37 -20.43 8.90
N TYR A 112 -5.35 -20.26 7.57
CA TYR A 112 -5.73 -19.01 6.90
C TYR A 112 -7.15 -18.56 7.26
N LYS A 113 -8.15 -19.46 7.15
CA LYS A 113 -9.55 -19.14 7.52
C LYS A 113 -9.71 -18.79 8.99
N LYS A 114 -8.95 -19.43 9.89
CA LYS A 114 -8.97 -19.09 11.32
C LYS A 114 -8.39 -17.70 11.57
N VAL A 115 -7.26 -17.37 10.94
CA VAL A 115 -6.66 -16.02 11.02
C VAL A 115 -7.61 -14.98 10.44
N GLN A 116 -8.26 -15.26 9.31
CA GLN A 116 -9.25 -14.36 8.70
C GLN A 116 -10.45 -14.12 9.63
N ILE A 117 -11.03 -15.16 10.24
CA ILE A 117 -12.14 -15.01 11.19
C ILE A 117 -11.70 -14.30 12.47
N GLN A 118 -10.48 -14.56 12.96
CA GLN A 118 -9.94 -13.81 14.09
C GLN A 118 -9.74 -12.34 13.76
N LEU A 119 -9.31 -12.03 12.54
CA LEU A 119 -9.17 -10.67 12.04
C LEU A 119 -10.54 -9.99 11.91
N GLU A 120 -11.55 -10.63 11.31
CA GLU A 120 -12.91 -10.10 11.17
C GLU A 120 -13.58 -9.87 12.55
N ASN A 121 -13.38 -10.79 13.50
CA ASN A 121 -13.88 -10.63 14.87
C ASN A 121 -13.16 -9.50 15.61
N LEU A 122 -11.85 -9.37 15.43
CA LEU A 122 -11.07 -8.28 15.99
C LEU A 122 -11.48 -6.95 15.36
N GLU A 123 -11.71 -6.92 14.04
CA GLU A 123 -12.21 -5.77 13.30
C GLU A 123 -13.59 -5.36 13.78
N SER A 124 -14.56 -6.28 13.90
CA SER A 124 -15.90 -5.97 14.43
C SER A 124 -15.81 -5.43 15.85
N SER A 125 -14.98 -6.04 16.70
CA SER A 125 -14.75 -5.59 18.08
C SER A 125 -14.09 -4.21 18.14
N VAL A 126 -13.13 -3.91 17.27
CA VAL A 126 -12.49 -2.59 17.17
C VAL A 126 -13.47 -1.57 16.59
N ARG A 127 -14.25 -1.94 15.57
CA ARG A 127 -15.28 -1.12 14.93
C ARG A 127 -16.40 -0.74 15.89
N ASP A 128 -16.90 -1.67 16.69
CA ASP A 128 -17.98 -1.39 17.65
C ASP A 128 -17.48 -0.54 18.82
N ARG A 129 -16.26 -0.79 19.31
CA ARG A 129 -15.62 0.07 20.32
C ARG A 129 -15.27 1.44 19.78
N CYS A 130 -14.74 1.51 18.56
CA CYS A 130 -14.52 2.75 17.81
C CYS A 130 -15.83 3.51 17.67
N LYS A 131 -16.92 2.87 17.24
CA LYS A 131 -18.21 3.51 17.03
C LYS A 131 -18.74 4.10 18.33
N LYS A 132 -18.60 3.38 19.45
CA LYS A 132 -18.98 3.86 20.78
C LYS A 132 -18.14 5.06 21.23
N GLU A 133 -16.82 4.94 21.22
CA GLU A 133 -15.88 6.02 21.57
C GLU A 133 -15.98 7.22 20.61
N PHE A 134 -16.35 6.96 19.37
CA PHE A 134 -16.65 7.97 18.38
C PHE A 134 -17.96 8.69 18.68
N THR A 135 -18.99 7.99 19.19
CA THR A 135 -20.21 8.64 19.66
C THR A 135 -19.91 9.51 20.89
N ASP A 136 -19.02 9.04 21.76
CA ASP A 136 -18.57 9.79 22.94
C ASP A 136 -17.71 11.01 22.54
N LEU A 137 -16.75 10.85 21.63
CA LEU A 137 -15.96 11.95 21.06
C LEU A 137 -16.84 12.94 20.30
N MET A 138 -17.79 12.47 19.49
CA MET A 138 -18.74 13.34 18.82
C MET A 138 -19.58 14.10 19.81
N THR A 139 -19.95 13.52 20.95
CA THR A 139 -20.67 14.24 21.99
C THR A 139 -19.78 15.34 22.57
N GLU A 140 -18.51 15.03 22.87
CA GLU A 140 -17.53 15.99 23.38
C GLU A 140 -17.08 17.04 22.35
N MET A 141 -17.14 16.70 21.07
CA MET A 141 -16.82 17.58 19.95
C MET A 141 -18.02 18.38 19.51
N THR A 142 -19.25 17.89 19.73
CA THR A 142 -20.47 18.69 19.57
C THR A 142 -20.52 19.77 20.65
N ASP A 143 -20.06 19.47 21.87
CA ASP A 143 -19.82 20.47 22.91
C ASP A 143 -18.73 21.49 22.44
N LEU A 144 -17.62 21.00 21.86
CA LEU A 144 -16.57 21.86 21.28
C LEU A 144 -17.04 22.72 20.10
N THR A 145 -17.91 22.18 19.24
CA THR A 145 -18.55 22.85 18.10
C THR A 145 -19.60 23.85 18.59
N SER A 146 -20.26 23.58 19.72
CA SER A 146 -21.18 24.52 20.37
C SER A 146 -20.44 25.71 20.98
N ASP A 147 -19.22 25.52 21.50
CA ASP A 147 -18.35 26.61 21.98
C ASP A 147 -17.71 27.41 20.82
N LEU A 148 -17.48 26.75 19.69
CA LEU A 148 -17.08 27.38 18.42
C LEU A 148 -18.12 28.38 17.91
N LEU A 149 -19.41 28.23 18.25
CA LEU A 149 -20.44 29.23 17.96
C LEU A 149 -20.22 30.53 18.77
N GLY A 150 -19.51 30.47 19.90
CA GLY A 150 -19.16 31.62 20.73
C GLY A 150 -17.83 32.30 20.35
N SER A 151 -16.78 31.53 20.06
CA SER A 151 -15.44 32.07 19.76
C SER A 151 -15.09 32.17 18.27
N GLY A 152 -15.80 31.44 17.41
CA GLY A 152 -15.45 31.29 15.99
C GLY A 152 -14.18 30.48 15.74
N ILE A 153 -13.96 30.10 14.48
CA ILE A 153 -12.70 29.50 14.01
C ILE A 153 -11.68 30.64 13.85
N PRO A 154 -10.46 30.53 14.40
CA PRO A 154 -9.44 31.58 14.34
C PRO A 154 -8.76 31.60 12.97
N PHE A 155 -9.50 31.95 11.91
CA PHE A 155 -8.94 32.11 10.58
C PHE A 155 -7.93 33.26 10.52
N LEU A 156 -6.86 33.04 9.77
CA LEU A 156 -5.94 34.11 9.41
C LEU A 156 -6.52 34.96 8.28
N ASP A 157 -6.23 36.24 8.34
CA ASP A 157 -6.48 37.15 7.23
C ASP A 157 -5.76 36.68 5.96
N TYR A 158 -6.36 36.96 4.81
CA TYR A 158 -5.82 36.58 3.51
C TYR A 158 -4.35 36.96 3.33
N LYS A 159 -3.97 38.16 3.79
CA LYS A 159 -2.59 38.64 3.71
C LYS A 159 -1.62 37.71 4.45
N VAL A 160 -1.95 37.35 5.68
CA VAL A 160 -1.09 36.49 6.52
C VAL A 160 -1.05 35.06 5.96
N TYR A 161 -2.20 34.53 5.53
CA TYR A 161 -2.28 33.25 4.81
C TYR A 161 -1.35 33.24 3.58
N ALA A 162 -1.47 34.25 2.72
CA ALA A 162 -0.69 34.35 1.49
C ALA A 162 0.82 34.45 1.79
N GLU A 163 1.22 35.27 2.76
CA GLU A 163 2.62 35.39 3.18
C GLU A 163 3.19 34.07 3.71
N ARG A 164 2.45 33.34 4.56
CA ARG A 164 2.86 32.04 5.10
C ARG A 164 3.04 30.99 3.99
N VAL A 165 2.18 31.01 2.96
CA VAL A 165 2.25 30.09 1.82
C VAL A 165 3.35 30.47 0.82
N PHE A 166 3.54 31.76 0.56
CA PHE A 166 4.52 32.24 -0.41
C PHE A 166 5.95 32.17 0.15
N PHE A 167 6.14 32.46 1.44
CA PHE A 167 7.45 32.52 2.08
C PHE A 167 7.54 31.62 3.33
N PRO A 168 7.33 30.30 3.19
CA PRO A 168 7.35 29.39 4.32
C PRO A 168 8.72 29.42 5.03
N GLY A 169 8.71 29.40 6.37
CA GLY A 169 9.91 29.35 7.20
C GLY A 169 10.59 30.69 7.49
N HIS A 170 10.02 31.82 7.08
CA HIS A 170 10.46 33.14 7.55
C HIS A 170 9.71 33.52 8.82
N GLN A 171 10.42 33.92 9.89
CA GLN A 171 9.80 34.38 11.14
C GLN A 171 9.05 35.71 10.95
N GLU A 172 9.56 36.58 10.06
CA GLU A 172 8.91 37.81 9.64
C GLU A 172 8.77 37.83 8.12
N SER A 173 7.63 38.32 7.62
CA SER A 173 7.36 38.41 6.19
C SER A 173 8.44 39.24 5.48
N PRO A 174 9.08 38.73 4.42
CA PRO A 174 10.05 39.50 3.63
C PRO A 174 9.49 40.82 3.07
N LEU A 175 8.16 40.95 3.00
CA LEU A 175 7.45 42.14 2.51
C LEU A 175 7.40 43.28 3.52
N HIS A 176 7.68 43.00 4.80
CA HIS A 176 7.67 44.00 5.88
C HIS A 176 9.04 44.65 6.11
N ARG A 177 10.07 44.21 5.37
CA ARG A 177 11.43 44.71 5.53
C ARG A 177 11.55 46.09 4.90
N ASP A 178 11.88 47.11 5.71
CA ASP A 178 12.24 48.42 5.17
C ASP A 178 13.45 48.26 4.23
N LEU A 179 13.35 48.84 3.04
CA LEU A 179 14.40 48.79 2.03
C LEU A 179 15.64 49.60 2.46
N GLY A 180 15.52 50.41 3.52
CA GLY A 180 16.65 51.17 4.08
C GLY A 180 17.24 52.17 3.09
N VAL A 181 16.43 52.64 2.13
CA VAL A 181 16.87 53.52 1.06
C VAL A 181 16.97 54.95 1.62
N PRO A 182 18.16 55.60 1.55
CA PRO A 182 18.30 57.00 1.94
C PRO A 182 17.30 57.89 1.19
N GLU A 183 16.72 58.88 1.87
CA GLU A 183 15.64 59.71 1.30
C GLU A 183 16.04 60.38 -0.02
N SER A 184 17.31 60.77 -0.16
CA SER A 184 17.85 61.37 -1.38
C SER A 184 17.83 60.42 -2.60
N ARG A 185 17.88 59.11 -2.38
CA ARG A 185 17.85 58.08 -3.43
C ARG A 185 16.48 57.46 -3.66
N ARG A 186 15.54 57.67 -2.73
CA ARG A 186 14.16 57.17 -2.80
C ARG A 186 13.48 57.45 -4.15
N PRO A 187 13.47 58.67 -4.71
CA PRO A 187 12.82 58.94 -5.99
C PRO A 187 13.46 58.18 -7.16
N THR A 188 14.79 58.05 -7.18
CA THR A 188 15.50 57.30 -8.23
C THR A 188 15.20 55.79 -8.14
N VAL A 189 15.14 55.24 -6.92
CA VAL A 189 14.80 53.84 -6.70
C VAL A 189 13.34 53.57 -7.10
N GLU A 190 12.41 54.42 -6.70
CA GLU A 190 11.00 54.32 -7.10
C GLU A 190 10.83 54.41 -8.62
N GLN A 191 11.56 55.31 -9.29
CA GLN A 191 11.57 55.40 -10.75
C GLN A 191 12.08 54.11 -11.40
N GLY A 192 13.19 53.54 -10.90
CA GLY A 192 13.74 52.28 -11.38
C GLY A 192 12.80 51.10 -11.16
N LEU A 193 12.14 51.03 -9.99
CA LEU A 193 11.12 50.01 -9.69
C LEU A 193 9.89 50.16 -10.60
N GLY A 194 9.49 51.39 -10.93
CA GLY A 194 8.45 51.66 -11.92
C GLY A 194 8.81 51.13 -13.31
N GLN A 195 10.05 51.35 -13.77
CA GLN A 195 10.53 50.81 -15.04
C GLN A 195 10.60 49.27 -15.02
N LEU A 196 11.05 48.67 -13.92
CA LEU A 196 11.05 47.23 -13.74
C LEU A 196 9.62 46.66 -13.78
N SER A 197 8.67 47.30 -13.09
CA SER A 197 7.25 46.92 -13.13
C SER A 197 6.71 46.96 -14.56
N ASN A 198 7.08 47.96 -15.36
CA ASN A 198 6.71 48.04 -16.77
C ASN A 198 7.30 46.88 -17.59
N LEU A 199 8.56 46.50 -17.36
CA LEU A 199 9.16 45.33 -18.00
C LEU A 199 8.44 44.04 -17.61
N LEU A 200 8.10 43.86 -16.32
CA LEU A 200 7.37 42.70 -15.83
C LEU A 200 5.95 42.59 -16.43
N ASN A 201 5.37 43.68 -16.94
CA ASN A 201 4.09 43.67 -17.67
C ASN A 201 4.23 43.27 -19.15
N SER A 202 5.45 43.08 -19.65
CA SER A 202 5.68 42.56 -21.00
C SER A 202 5.76 41.03 -20.95
N LYS A 203 4.78 40.36 -21.57
CA LYS A 203 4.72 38.87 -21.62
C LYS A 203 6.01 38.25 -22.16
N LEU A 204 6.54 38.82 -23.25
CA LEU A 204 7.79 38.35 -23.85
C LEU A 204 8.98 38.52 -22.89
N PHE A 205 9.09 39.68 -22.22
CA PHE A 205 10.17 39.91 -21.27
C PHE A 205 10.08 38.94 -20.10
N LEU A 206 8.92 38.85 -19.44
CA LEU A 206 8.76 38.05 -18.23
C LEU A 206 9.02 36.55 -18.48
N THR A 207 8.46 36.01 -19.57
CA THR A 207 8.71 34.61 -19.96
C THR A 207 10.19 34.35 -20.25
N LYS A 208 10.85 35.22 -21.03
CA LYS A 208 12.29 35.09 -21.31
C LYS A 208 13.14 35.28 -20.06
N PHE A 209 12.75 36.19 -19.17
CA PHE A 209 13.44 36.44 -17.90
C PHE A 209 13.45 35.19 -17.03
N ILE A 210 12.30 34.54 -16.84
CA ILE A 210 12.18 33.30 -16.07
C ILE A 210 13.04 32.18 -16.68
N HIS A 211 12.90 31.93 -17.99
CA HIS A 211 13.71 30.91 -18.69
C HIS A 211 15.22 31.18 -18.59
N THR A 212 15.62 32.45 -18.65
CA THR A 212 17.03 32.85 -18.54
C THR A 212 17.56 32.58 -17.12
N LEU A 213 16.79 32.90 -16.08
CA LEU A 213 17.17 32.57 -14.69
C LEU A 213 17.29 31.06 -14.48
N GLU A 214 16.32 30.28 -14.97
CA GLU A 214 16.32 28.82 -14.79
C GLU A 214 17.47 28.12 -15.52
N SER A 215 17.95 28.70 -16.63
CA SER A 215 19.10 28.17 -17.38
C SER A 215 20.43 28.26 -16.61
N GLN A 216 20.50 29.09 -15.56
CA GLN A 216 21.71 29.26 -14.76
C GLN A 216 21.93 28.09 -13.81
N ARG A 217 23.11 27.46 -13.86
CA ARG A 217 23.46 26.34 -12.97
C ARG A 217 23.55 26.74 -11.49
N THR A 218 23.85 28.01 -11.22
CA THR A 218 23.94 28.57 -9.87
C THR A 218 22.57 28.88 -9.26
N PHE A 219 21.49 28.84 -10.05
CA PHE A 219 20.15 29.14 -9.58
C PHE A 219 19.57 27.92 -8.86
N SER A 220 19.48 27.99 -7.53
CA SER A 220 19.07 26.84 -6.70
C SER A 220 17.55 26.65 -6.70
N ALA A 221 17.07 25.50 -6.23
CA ALA A 221 15.63 25.26 -6.06
C ALA A 221 14.99 26.26 -5.07
N ARG A 222 15.75 26.71 -4.06
CA ARG A 222 15.32 27.75 -3.11
C ARG A 222 15.15 29.09 -3.81
N ASP A 223 16.09 29.48 -4.66
CA ASP A 223 16.03 30.75 -5.41
C ASP A 223 14.87 30.74 -6.40
N ARG A 224 14.65 29.61 -7.10
CA ARG A 224 13.48 29.42 -7.97
C ARG A 224 12.17 29.66 -7.22
N ALA A 225 12.02 29.04 -6.06
CA ALA A 225 10.82 29.19 -5.25
C ALA A 225 10.64 30.61 -4.73
N TYR A 226 11.74 31.26 -4.33
CA TYR A 226 11.74 32.63 -3.84
C TYR A 226 11.35 33.64 -4.92
N VAL A 227 11.94 33.55 -6.11
CA VAL A 227 11.60 34.39 -7.27
C VAL A 227 10.15 34.17 -7.70
N ALA A 228 9.68 32.93 -7.74
CA ALA A 228 8.27 32.65 -8.03
C ALA A 228 7.33 33.37 -7.05
N SER A 229 7.61 33.33 -5.75
CA SER A 229 6.83 34.02 -4.73
C SER A 229 6.89 35.54 -4.85
N LEU A 230 8.05 36.13 -5.13
CA LEU A 230 8.17 37.57 -5.39
C LEU A 230 7.39 38.01 -6.63
N LEU A 231 7.48 37.24 -7.73
CA LEU A 231 6.72 37.50 -8.95
C LEU A 231 5.21 37.37 -8.70
N THR A 232 4.80 36.39 -7.89
CA THR A 232 3.39 36.24 -7.50
C THR A 232 2.89 37.49 -6.79
N VAL A 233 3.65 38.01 -5.81
CA VAL A 233 3.28 39.23 -5.09
C VAL A 233 3.27 40.45 -6.02
N ALA A 234 4.28 40.61 -6.89
CA ALA A 234 4.37 41.71 -7.82
C ALA A 234 3.21 41.74 -8.85
N LEU A 235 2.72 40.56 -9.24
CA LEU A 235 1.63 40.39 -10.22
C LEU A 235 0.26 40.15 -9.57
N HIS A 236 0.17 40.18 -8.23
CA HIS A 236 -1.05 39.83 -7.49
C HIS A 236 -2.25 40.70 -7.88
N GLY A 237 -2.02 41.99 -8.14
CA GLY A 237 -3.07 42.91 -8.61
C GLY A 237 -3.52 42.71 -10.07
N LYS A 238 -2.89 41.79 -10.82
CA LYS A 238 -3.15 41.52 -12.25
C LYS A 238 -3.30 40.02 -12.50
N LEU A 239 -4.21 39.36 -11.78
CA LEU A 239 -4.37 37.90 -11.81
C LEU A 239 -4.67 37.33 -13.20
N GLU A 240 -5.37 38.07 -14.07
CA GLU A 240 -5.59 37.64 -15.47
C GLU A 240 -4.27 37.51 -16.24
N TYR A 241 -3.43 38.55 -16.17
CA TYR A 241 -2.10 38.54 -16.78
C TYR A 241 -1.21 37.47 -16.15
N PHE A 242 -1.23 37.34 -14.82
CA PHE A 242 -0.50 36.30 -14.11
C PHE A 242 -0.90 34.89 -14.58
N THR A 243 -2.20 34.65 -14.77
CA THR A 243 -2.73 33.37 -15.25
C THR A 243 -2.31 33.09 -16.70
N ASP A 244 -2.31 34.10 -17.58
CA ASP A 244 -1.82 33.95 -18.95
C ASP A 244 -0.32 33.63 -19.03
N ILE A 245 0.49 34.24 -18.16
CA ILE A 245 1.91 33.94 -18.02
C ILE A 245 2.10 32.51 -17.50
N LEU A 246 1.39 32.12 -16.44
CA LEU A 246 1.44 30.77 -15.89
C LEU A 246 1.06 29.73 -16.95
N ARG A 247 -0.02 29.96 -17.71
CA ARG A 247 -0.46 29.08 -18.81
C ARG A 247 0.63 28.89 -19.86
N THR A 248 1.25 29.99 -20.28
CA THR A 248 2.32 29.97 -21.29
C THR A 248 3.52 29.16 -20.80
N LEU A 249 3.99 29.44 -19.59
CA LEU A 249 5.15 28.74 -19.03
C LEU A 249 4.85 27.28 -18.69
N LEU A 250 3.62 26.96 -18.28
CA LEU A 250 3.18 25.58 -18.07
C LEU A 250 3.16 24.80 -19.38
N SER A 251 2.71 25.41 -20.49
CA SER A 251 2.77 24.79 -21.81
C SER A 251 4.21 24.50 -22.23
N ASP A 252 5.14 25.44 -22.02
CA ASP A 252 6.58 25.21 -22.23
C ASP A 252 7.10 24.04 -21.37
N LEU A 253 6.65 23.94 -20.10
CA LEU A 253 7.01 22.86 -19.20
C LEU A 253 6.46 21.50 -19.67
N VAL A 254 5.20 21.45 -20.12
CA VAL A 254 4.58 20.25 -20.69
C VAL A 254 5.43 19.76 -21.86
N ALA A 255 5.74 20.62 -22.82
CA ALA A 255 6.54 20.26 -23.99
C ALA A 255 7.90 19.63 -23.61
N GLN A 256 8.55 20.14 -22.56
CA GLN A 256 9.81 19.59 -22.05
C GLN A 256 9.67 18.20 -21.44
N TYR A 257 8.59 17.93 -20.69
CA TYR A 257 8.36 16.63 -20.07
C TYR A 257 7.82 15.59 -21.04
N VAL A 258 6.99 16.00 -22.00
CA VAL A 258 6.52 15.15 -23.11
C VAL A 258 7.70 14.59 -23.89
N ALA A 259 8.71 15.40 -24.16
CA ALA A 259 9.93 14.96 -24.84
C ALA A 259 10.81 13.99 -24.01
N LYS A 260 10.56 13.89 -22.70
CA LYS A 260 11.30 13.01 -21.78
C LYS A 260 10.40 11.89 -21.27
N ASN A 261 9.73 12.13 -20.15
CA ASN A 261 8.74 11.23 -19.58
C ASN A 261 7.60 12.09 -19.04
N PRO A 262 6.42 12.08 -19.67
CA PRO A 262 5.31 12.92 -19.25
C PRO A 262 4.82 12.57 -17.84
N LYS A 263 4.93 11.31 -17.38
CA LYS A 263 4.51 10.90 -16.03
C LYS A 263 5.37 11.51 -14.90
N LEU A 264 6.52 12.13 -15.22
CA LEU A 264 7.36 12.82 -14.23
C LEU A 264 6.99 14.30 -14.05
N MET A 265 6.11 14.84 -14.90
CA MET A 265 5.71 16.24 -14.84
C MET A 265 5.06 16.55 -13.47
N LEU A 266 5.39 17.72 -12.92
CA LEU A 266 4.87 18.23 -11.65
C LEU A 266 5.14 17.33 -10.44
N ARG A 267 6.01 16.32 -10.52
CA ARG A 267 6.29 15.41 -9.40
C ARG A 267 7.11 16.05 -8.26
N ARG A 268 7.97 17.02 -8.58
CA ARG A 268 8.85 17.73 -7.62
C ARG A 268 8.87 19.21 -7.94
N THR A 269 9.07 20.08 -6.95
CA THR A 269 9.17 21.53 -7.21
C THR A 269 10.58 21.89 -7.65
N GLU A 270 10.87 21.73 -8.93
CA GLU A 270 12.20 21.94 -9.50
C GLU A 270 12.26 23.18 -10.40
N THR A 271 11.11 23.74 -10.79
CA THR A 271 10.98 24.94 -11.62
C THR A 271 10.24 26.08 -10.93
N VAL A 272 10.47 27.30 -11.39
CA VAL A 272 9.75 28.53 -11.02
C VAL A 272 8.27 28.35 -11.31
N VAL A 273 7.92 27.77 -12.46
CA VAL A 273 6.53 27.51 -12.90
C VAL A 273 5.76 26.66 -11.89
N GLU A 274 6.38 25.60 -11.38
CA GLU A 274 5.75 24.72 -10.41
C GLU A 274 5.43 25.43 -9.09
N LYS A 275 6.30 26.35 -8.66
CA LYS A 275 6.01 27.19 -7.49
C LYS A 275 4.98 28.27 -7.80
N LEU A 276 5.03 28.89 -8.99
CA LEU A 276 4.00 29.84 -9.46
C LEU A 276 2.61 29.19 -9.48
N LEU A 277 2.51 27.96 -9.97
CA LEU A 277 1.27 27.17 -9.96
C LEU A 277 0.75 26.96 -8.53
N THR A 278 1.64 26.57 -7.61
CA THR A 278 1.27 26.36 -6.19
C THR A 278 0.75 27.66 -5.57
N ASN A 279 1.39 28.78 -5.87
CA ASN A 279 0.97 30.10 -5.38
C ASN A 279 -0.36 30.54 -6.01
N TRP A 280 -0.55 30.31 -7.32
CA TRP A 280 -1.80 30.56 -8.04
C TRP A 280 -2.97 29.78 -7.44
N MET A 281 -2.79 28.47 -7.22
CA MET A 281 -3.78 27.61 -6.55
C MET A 281 -4.15 28.19 -5.17
N SER A 282 -3.16 28.67 -4.42
CA SER A 282 -3.37 29.22 -3.08
C SER A 282 -4.17 30.51 -3.10
N ILE A 283 -3.99 31.36 -4.12
CA ILE A 283 -4.81 32.56 -4.32
C ILE A 283 -6.25 32.17 -4.67
N CYS A 284 -6.42 31.33 -5.70
CA CYS A 284 -7.71 31.03 -6.27
C CYS A 284 -8.59 30.14 -5.38
N LEU A 285 -7.99 29.31 -4.54
CA LEU A 285 -8.70 28.39 -3.65
C LEU A 285 -8.84 28.90 -2.22
N TYR A 286 -8.35 30.10 -1.89
CA TYR A 286 -8.44 30.63 -0.52
C TYR A 286 -9.88 30.68 0.01
N THR A 287 -10.82 31.18 -0.80
CA THR A 287 -12.24 31.26 -0.40
C THR A 287 -12.83 29.87 -0.18
N PHE A 288 -12.50 28.91 -1.03
CA PHE A 288 -12.91 27.52 -0.85
C PHE A 288 -12.28 26.89 0.41
N VAL A 289 -11.00 27.16 0.67
CA VAL A 289 -10.34 26.71 1.90
C VAL A 289 -11.03 27.31 3.12
N ARG A 290 -11.29 28.61 3.13
CA ARG A 290 -11.91 29.29 4.28
C ARG A 290 -13.36 28.84 4.50
N ASP A 291 -14.17 28.83 3.44
CA ASP A 291 -15.62 28.73 3.54
C ASP A 291 -16.13 27.27 3.50
N ALA A 292 -15.36 26.34 2.91
CA ALA A 292 -15.75 24.94 2.81
C ALA A 292 -14.86 24.01 3.64
N VAL A 293 -13.53 24.14 3.53
CA VAL A 293 -12.56 23.19 4.12
C VAL A 293 -12.13 23.59 5.54
N GLY A 294 -12.27 24.86 5.90
CA GLY A 294 -11.70 25.42 7.11
C GLY A 294 -12.25 24.78 8.37
N GLU A 295 -13.56 24.60 8.44
CA GLU A 295 -14.21 23.91 9.56
C GLU A 295 -13.75 22.45 9.75
N PRO A 296 -13.87 21.54 8.75
CA PRO A 296 -13.42 20.17 8.94
C PRO A 296 -11.91 20.05 9.19
N LEU A 297 -11.09 20.93 8.59
CA LEU A 297 -9.65 20.96 8.83
C LEU A 297 -9.31 21.41 10.27
N TYR A 298 -10.02 22.42 10.77
CA TYR A 298 -9.84 22.90 12.15
C TYR A 298 -10.31 21.86 13.17
N MET A 299 -11.44 21.19 12.90
CA MET A 299 -11.94 20.11 13.75
C MET A 299 -10.98 18.92 13.79
N LEU A 300 -10.38 18.55 12.65
CA LEU A 300 -9.32 17.54 12.60
C LEU A 300 -8.12 17.97 13.46
N PHE A 301 -7.62 19.19 13.28
CA PHE A 301 -6.51 19.73 14.08
C PHE A 301 -6.81 19.69 15.59
N ARG A 302 -8.00 20.14 16.00
CA ARG A 302 -8.46 20.11 17.40
C ARG A 302 -8.57 18.68 17.92
N GLY A 303 -9.09 17.75 17.13
CA GLY A 303 -9.16 16.33 17.46
C GLY A 303 -7.80 15.71 17.70
N ILE A 304 -6.82 15.99 16.83
CA ILE A 304 -5.44 15.54 17.00
C ILE A 304 -4.84 16.11 18.28
N LYS A 305 -4.91 17.44 18.48
CA LYS A 305 -4.34 18.10 19.68
C LYS A 305 -4.90 17.47 20.94
N HIS A 306 -6.22 17.41 20.99
CA HIS A 306 -6.95 16.89 22.12
C HIS A 306 -6.58 15.44 22.46
N GLN A 307 -6.40 14.61 21.44
CA GLN A 307 -6.05 13.21 21.61
C GLN A 307 -4.60 13.03 22.09
N VAL A 308 -3.66 13.79 21.52
CA VAL A 308 -2.25 13.77 21.94
C VAL A 308 -2.12 14.22 23.40
N ASP A 309 -2.80 15.30 23.77
CA ASP A 309 -2.72 15.92 25.09
C ASP A 309 -3.45 15.11 26.19
N LYS A 310 -4.25 14.09 25.82
CA LYS A 310 -4.95 13.18 26.76
C LYS A 310 -3.96 12.29 27.54
N GLY A 311 -2.79 12.01 26.99
CA GLY A 311 -1.80 11.09 27.56
C GLY A 311 -0.47 11.77 27.85
N PRO A 312 0.48 11.05 28.48
CA PRO A 312 1.81 11.57 28.75
C PRO A 312 2.54 11.92 27.46
N VAL A 313 3.16 13.09 27.47
CA VAL A 313 4.06 13.57 26.42
C VAL A 313 5.41 13.87 27.06
N ASP A 314 6.46 13.22 26.59
CA ASP A 314 7.82 13.50 27.04
C ASP A 314 8.27 14.87 26.51
N SER A 315 8.53 15.80 27.42
CA SER A 315 8.95 17.17 27.10
C SER A 315 10.32 17.28 26.41
N VAL A 316 11.19 16.28 26.56
CA VAL A 316 12.56 16.30 26.02
C VAL A 316 12.59 15.61 24.66
N THR A 317 12.05 14.40 24.55
CA THR A 317 12.05 13.66 23.28
C THR A 317 10.89 14.04 22.36
N GLY A 318 9.88 14.71 22.92
CA GLY A 318 8.65 15.03 22.23
C GLY A 318 7.81 13.79 21.93
N LYS A 319 8.04 12.61 22.53
CA LYS A 319 7.24 11.40 22.26
C LYS A 319 5.93 11.43 23.05
N ALA A 320 4.84 10.95 22.45
CA ALA A 320 3.51 10.92 23.08
C ALA A 320 2.97 9.50 23.18
N LYS A 321 2.23 9.20 24.26
CA LYS A 321 1.57 7.89 24.45
C LYS A 321 0.44 7.66 23.44
N TYR A 322 -0.24 8.72 23.03
CA TYR A 322 -1.32 8.68 22.05
C TYR A 322 -0.91 9.44 20.78
N THR A 323 -0.37 8.72 19.79
CA THR A 323 0.05 9.29 18.51
C THR A 323 -0.13 8.29 17.37
N LEU A 324 -0.47 8.78 16.19
CA LEU A 324 -0.54 7.97 14.96
C LEU A 324 0.84 7.74 14.34
N ASN A 325 1.90 8.38 14.86
CA ASN A 325 3.25 8.25 14.34
C ASN A 325 4.12 7.34 15.21
N ASP A 326 4.52 6.18 14.67
CA ASP A 326 5.29 5.15 15.38
C ASP A 326 6.65 5.66 15.90
N ASN A 327 7.33 6.55 15.17
CA ASN A 327 8.60 7.13 15.57
C ASN A 327 8.47 8.08 16.77
N ARG A 328 7.29 8.67 16.93
CA ARG A 328 6.94 9.57 18.04
C ARG A 328 6.18 8.85 19.17
N LEU A 329 5.97 7.54 19.07
CA LEU A 329 5.25 6.77 20.07
C LEU A 329 6.09 6.61 21.34
N LEU A 330 5.52 7.00 22.48
CA LEU A 330 6.10 6.73 23.79
C LEU A 330 5.84 5.26 24.15
N ARG A 331 6.84 4.41 23.85
CA ARG A 331 6.78 2.95 24.08
C ARG A 331 6.92 2.58 25.56
N GLU A 332 7.43 3.48 26.38
CA GLU A 332 7.57 3.24 27.82
C GLU A 332 6.19 3.15 28.49
N ASP A 333 6.08 2.21 29.43
CA ASP A 333 4.90 2.07 30.28
C ASP A 333 5.02 3.04 31.46
N VAL A 334 4.70 4.30 31.16
CA VAL A 334 4.52 5.34 32.17
C VAL A 334 3.15 5.11 32.81
N GLU A 335 3.12 4.84 34.11
CA GLU A 335 1.90 4.96 34.90
C GLU A 335 1.59 6.45 35.09
N TYR A 336 0.40 6.88 34.70
CA TYR A 336 -0.07 8.26 34.89
C TYR A 336 -1.51 8.25 35.36
N ARG A 337 -1.85 9.19 36.24
CA ARG A 337 -3.21 9.35 36.74
C ARG A 337 -3.77 10.68 36.26
N PRO A 338 -4.93 10.68 35.58
CA PRO A 338 -5.66 11.92 35.36
C PRO A 338 -6.03 12.50 36.73
N LEU A 339 -5.55 13.70 37.07
CA LEU A 339 -5.80 14.34 38.37
C LEU A 339 -7.27 14.74 38.62
N GLY A 340 -8.23 14.20 37.85
CA GLY A 340 -9.67 14.37 38.03
C GLY A 340 -10.45 13.08 38.36
N GLY A 341 -9.81 11.91 38.37
CA GLY A 341 -10.46 10.62 38.57
C GLY A 341 -10.39 10.14 40.01
N GLY A 342 -11.35 10.58 40.85
CA GLY A 342 -11.77 9.94 42.11
C GLY A 342 -10.76 9.08 42.87
N CYS A 343 -9.67 9.66 43.36
CA CYS A 343 -8.87 9.03 44.41
C CYS A 343 -9.40 9.53 45.76
N ARG A 344 -9.98 8.63 46.56
CA ARG A 344 -10.41 8.92 47.94
C ARG A 344 -9.16 8.92 48.83
N CYS A 345 -8.34 9.96 48.70
CA CYS A 345 -7.32 10.26 49.69
C CYS A 345 -8.02 10.62 51.00
N LEU A 346 -7.58 10.04 52.12
CA LEU A 346 -8.14 10.22 53.47
C LEU A 346 -7.93 11.63 54.05
N TRP A 347 -7.62 12.62 53.23
CA TRP A 347 -7.62 14.04 53.58
C TRP A 347 -8.36 14.80 52.46
N GLY A 348 -9.48 15.41 52.82
CA GLY A 348 -10.42 16.04 51.89
C GLY A 348 -9.79 17.20 51.12
N GLY A 349 -9.71 17.06 49.80
CA GLY A 349 -9.34 18.13 48.89
C GLY A 349 -9.35 17.62 47.44
N ARG A 350 -10.32 18.06 46.65
CA ARG A 350 -10.49 17.76 45.23
C ARG A 350 -9.31 18.42 44.46
N GLN A 351 -8.31 17.66 44.04
CA GLN A 351 -7.09 18.19 43.42
C GLN A 351 -7.24 18.37 41.90
N THR A 352 -8.15 19.24 41.49
CA THR A 352 -8.20 19.83 40.15
C THR A 352 -7.46 21.17 40.23
N LEU A 353 -6.52 21.46 39.32
CA LEU A 353 -5.86 22.78 39.32
C LEU A 353 -6.89 23.83 38.86
N ASN A 354 -7.26 24.75 39.75
CA ASN A 354 -8.07 25.90 39.38
C ASN A 354 -7.14 27.00 38.88
N ALA A 355 -7.23 27.31 37.58
CA ALA A 355 -6.55 28.45 37.02
C ALA A 355 -7.38 29.71 37.30
N LEU A 356 -6.80 30.71 37.98
CA LEU A 356 -7.45 31.97 38.32
C LEU A 356 -6.97 33.08 37.36
N LEU A 357 -7.89 33.72 36.65
CA LEU A 357 -7.61 34.92 35.87
C LEU A 357 -7.60 36.13 36.81
N ALA A 358 -6.42 36.66 37.10
CA ALA A 358 -6.27 37.96 37.74
C ALA A 358 -6.51 39.06 36.70
N VAL A 359 -7.77 39.33 36.35
CA VAL A 359 -8.13 40.56 35.65
C VAL A 359 -7.98 41.71 36.65
N GLY A 360 -7.30 42.78 36.25
CA GLY A 360 -6.72 43.79 37.15
C GLY A 360 -7.66 44.44 38.16
N HIS A 361 -7.04 44.95 39.24
CA HIS A 361 -7.55 45.82 40.31
C HIS A 361 -9.05 46.19 40.26
N GLY A 362 -9.89 45.24 40.66
CA GLY A 362 -11.28 45.46 40.98
C GLY A 362 -11.79 44.22 41.69
N ALA A 363 -12.27 44.38 42.92
CA ALA A 363 -12.82 43.29 43.71
C ALA A 363 -14.10 42.74 43.04
N GLY A 364 -13.93 41.76 42.16
CA GLY A 364 -14.96 40.88 41.62
C GLY A 364 -14.47 39.44 41.73
N GLU A 365 -15.34 38.53 42.15
CA GLU A 365 -15.01 37.13 42.44
C GLU A 365 -14.18 36.49 41.32
N ALA A 366 -12.99 35.99 41.66
CA ALA A 366 -12.13 35.28 40.72
C ALA A 366 -12.75 33.92 40.37
N GLN A 367 -13.39 33.82 39.21
CA GLN A 367 -13.94 32.57 38.69
C GLN A 367 -12.79 31.68 38.22
N GLY A 368 -12.50 30.61 38.97
CA GLY A 368 -11.46 29.64 38.62
C GLY A 368 -11.97 28.61 37.61
N VAL A 369 -11.21 28.35 36.54
CA VAL A 369 -11.53 27.31 35.54
C VAL A 369 -10.80 26.01 35.91
N PRO A 370 -11.50 24.86 36.03
CA PRO A 370 -10.87 23.59 36.36
C PRO A 370 -10.07 23.04 35.18
N VAL A 371 -8.76 22.86 35.36
CA VAL A 371 -7.84 22.36 34.33
C VAL A 371 -7.45 20.91 34.63
N LYS A 372 -7.68 20.02 33.66
CA LYS A 372 -7.19 18.63 33.74
C LYS A 372 -5.73 18.59 33.30
N VAL A 373 -4.85 18.23 34.24
CA VAL A 373 -3.43 17.95 34.00
C VAL A 373 -3.10 16.53 34.44
N LEU A 374 -2.00 15.99 33.95
CA LEU A 374 -1.44 14.71 34.39
C LEU A 374 -0.38 14.96 35.47
N ASP A 375 -0.20 13.99 36.35
CA ASP A 375 0.85 13.99 37.39
C ASP A 375 2.27 14.01 36.81
N CYS A 376 2.43 13.50 35.59
CA CYS A 376 3.68 13.50 34.84
C CYS A 376 3.86 14.72 33.91
N ASP A 377 2.92 15.66 33.86
CA ASP A 377 3.08 16.87 33.05
C ASP A 377 4.18 17.77 33.64
N THR A 378 5.04 18.31 32.77
CA THR A 378 5.95 19.39 33.17
C THR A 378 5.18 20.68 33.47
N ILE A 379 5.81 21.60 34.21
CA ILE A 379 5.24 22.93 34.50
C ILE A 379 4.85 23.67 33.21
N SER A 380 5.64 23.54 32.14
CA SER A 380 5.33 24.15 30.84
C SER A 380 4.11 23.53 30.16
N GLN A 381 3.99 22.20 30.16
CA GLN A 381 2.82 21.48 29.62
C GLN A 381 1.56 21.76 30.43
N ALA A 382 1.68 21.83 31.76
CA ALA A 382 0.57 22.23 32.63
C ALA A 382 0.13 23.67 32.33
N LYS A 383 1.06 24.62 32.15
CA LYS A 383 0.75 26.01 31.73
C LYS A 383 0.08 26.06 30.37
N GLU A 384 0.53 25.27 29.40
CA GLU A 384 -0.11 25.19 28.08
C GLU A 384 -1.53 24.67 28.22
N LYS A 385 -1.75 23.54 28.92
CA LYS A 385 -3.07 22.98 29.22
C LYS A 385 -3.96 23.96 29.99
N MET A 386 -3.39 24.77 30.89
CA MET A 386 -4.09 25.80 31.63
C MET A 386 -4.50 26.98 30.78
N LEU A 387 -3.62 27.50 29.92
CA LEU A 387 -3.96 28.56 28.96
C LEU A 387 -5.04 28.05 28.02
N ASP A 388 -4.84 26.87 27.48
CA ASP A 388 -5.84 26.15 26.71
C ASP A 388 -7.20 26.12 27.42
N GLN A 389 -7.24 25.77 28.71
CA GLN A 389 -8.50 25.68 29.48
C GLN A 389 -9.07 27.03 29.90
N LEU A 390 -8.25 28.03 30.24
CA LEU A 390 -8.69 29.39 30.56
C LEU A 390 -9.34 30.09 29.37
N TYR A 391 -8.98 29.66 28.17
CA TYR A 391 -9.60 30.06 26.91
C TYR A 391 -10.53 28.96 26.33
N LYS A 392 -10.98 27.99 27.15
CA LYS A 392 -12.03 26.98 26.82
C LYS A 392 -13.24 27.12 27.77
N GLY A 393 -14.47 27.11 27.24
CA GLY A 393 -15.73 27.00 28.02
C GLY A 393 -16.09 25.52 28.29
N VAL A 394 -16.45 25.10 29.51
CA VAL A 394 -16.03 23.79 30.11
C VAL A 394 -17.22 23.10 30.89
N PRO A 395 -17.25 21.76 31.21
CA PRO A 395 -17.66 20.62 30.35
C PRO A 395 -18.31 19.40 31.10
N LEU A 396 -18.58 18.33 30.36
CA LEU A 396 -19.05 16.99 30.81
C LEU A 396 -17.97 16.16 31.54
N ALA A 397 -18.39 15.50 32.62
CA ALA A 397 -17.62 14.46 33.30
C ALA A 397 -18.09 13.09 32.83
N GLN A 398 -17.24 12.35 32.11
CA GLN A 398 -16.97 10.90 32.23
C GLN A 398 -16.24 10.38 30.97
N ARG A 399 -15.03 9.82 31.12
CA ARG A 399 -14.25 9.20 30.03
C ARG A 399 -13.57 7.88 30.44
N PRO A 400 -13.42 6.91 29.50
CA PRO A 400 -12.69 5.65 29.71
C PRO A 400 -11.42 5.44 28.81
N ASP A 401 -10.99 4.16 28.76
CA ASP A 401 -9.66 3.46 28.68
C ASP A 401 -8.90 3.46 27.30
N PRO A 402 -7.63 2.99 27.14
CA PRO A 402 -6.58 3.67 26.39
C PRO A 402 -6.18 2.95 25.07
N ARG A 403 -7.00 2.06 24.51
CA ARG A 403 -6.60 1.13 23.41
C ARG A 403 -7.30 1.34 22.05
N THR A 404 -7.83 2.53 21.75
CA THR A 404 -8.76 2.77 20.61
C THR A 404 -8.40 3.95 19.69
N LEU A 405 -7.11 4.28 19.56
CA LEU A 405 -6.60 5.52 18.94
C LEU A 405 -7.05 5.77 17.47
N ASP A 406 -7.13 4.74 16.64
CA ASP A 406 -7.27 4.92 15.18
C ASP A 406 -8.71 5.23 14.74
N GLY A 407 -9.70 4.77 15.49
CA GLY A 407 -11.12 4.90 15.12
C GLY A 407 -11.71 6.30 15.36
N THR A 408 -11.18 7.00 16.37
CA THR A 408 -11.69 8.28 16.86
C THR A 408 -11.27 9.45 15.96
N LEU A 409 -10.05 9.42 15.41
CA LEU A 409 -9.57 10.41 14.44
C LEU A 409 -10.10 10.15 13.02
N GLN A 410 -10.53 8.92 12.73
CA GLN A 410 -10.97 8.51 11.39
C GLN A 410 -12.10 9.36 10.84
N LYS A 411 -13.14 9.69 11.63
CA LYS A 411 -14.23 10.51 11.08
C LYS A 411 -13.78 11.90 10.68
N PHE A 412 -12.91 12.56 11.45
CA PHE A 412 -12.43 13.89 11.06
C PHE A 412 -11.64 13.85 9.76
N VAL A 413 -10.89 12.78 9.55
CA VAL A 413 -10.21 12.51 8.28
C VAL A 413 -11.24 12.29 7.17
N ASP A 414 -12.26 11.45 7.41
CA ASP A 414 -13.32 11.16 6.44
C ASP A 414 -14.12 12.42 6.07
N ASP A 415 -14.51 13.25 7.04
CA ASP A 415 -15.25 14.50 6.83
C ASP A 415 -14.40 15.52 6.05
N LEU A 416 -13.11 15.66 6.39
CA LEU A 416 -12.17 16.52 5.67
C LEU A 416 -11.98 16.06 4.21
N PHE A 417 -11.73 14.77 4.03
CA PHE A 417 -11.53 14.18 2.71
C PHE A 417 -12.82 14.24 1.90
N GLN A 418 -13.98 13.99 2.51
CA GLN A 418 -15.27 14.15 1.86
C GLN A 418 -15.47 15.59 1.40
N VAL A 419 -15.11 16.61 2.17
CA VAL A 419 -15.27 18.00 1.70
C VAL A 419 -14.31 18.33 0.55
N ILE A 420 -13.02 18.00 0.69
CA ILE A 420 -12.00 18.24 -0.35
C ILE A 420 -12.36 17.49 -1.65
N LEU A 421 -12.95 16.31 -1.52
CA LEU A 421 -13.19 15.36 -2.60
C LEU A 421 -14.68 15.21 -2.94
N SER A 422 -15.62 15.99 -2.38
CA SER A 422 -17.06 15.88 -2.69
C SER A 422 -17.42 16.42 -4.06
N THR A 423 -18.32 15.74 -4.78
CA THR A 423 -19.00 16.21 -6.01
C THR A 423 -20.33 16.89 -5.71
N SER A 424 -20.77 16.87 -4.45
CA SER A 424 -22.03 17.45 -3.96
C SER A 424 -22.05 18.98 -3.96
N ARG A 425 -20.87 19.60 -4.14
CA ARG A 425 -20.67 21.04 -4.23
C ARG A 425 -20.13 21.39 -5.61
N PRO A 426 -20.45 22.59 -6.14
CA PRO A 426 -19.85 23.04 -7.38
C PRO A 426 -18.32 23.07 -7.24
N VAL A 427 -17.63 22.41 -8.18
CA VAL A 427 -16.17 22.38 -8.21
C VAL A 427 -15.65 23.82 -8.35
N PRO A 428 -14.68 24.26 -7.52
CA PRO A 428 -14.07 25.57 -7.65
C PRO A 428 -13.63 25.85 -9.10
N LEU A 429 -13.99 27.02 -9.61
CA LEU A 429 -13.75 27.39 -11.02
C LEU A 429 -12.28 27.25 -11.41
N ALA A 430 -11.36 27.56 -10.50
CA ALA A 430 -9.93 27.41 -10.72
C ALA A 430 -9.47 25.96 -10.88
N ILE A 431 -10.08 25.01 -10.16
CA ILE A 431 -9.79 23.57 -10.34
C ILE A 431 -10.27 23.13 -11.71
N LYS A 432 -11.53 23.45 -12.05
CA LYS A 432 -12.10 23.13 -13.36
C LYS A 432 -11.25 23.70 -14.50
N TYR A 433 -11.01 25.01 -14.48
CA TYR A 433 -10.19 25.69 -15.48
C TYR A 433 -8.80 25.06 -15.63
N PHE A 434 -8.15 24.73 -14.51
CA PHE A 434 -6.82 24.16 -14.55
C PHE A 434 -6.81 22.71 -15.05
N PHE A 435 -7.81 21.91 -14.70
CA PHE A 435 -7.94 20.54 -15.19
C PHE A 435 -8.29 20.50 -16.68
N ASP A 436 -9.24 21.35 -17.12
CA ASP A 436 -9.54 21.56 -18.53
C ASP A 436 -8.26 21.96 -19.31
N LEU A 437 -7.43 22.83 -18.73
CA LEU A 437 -6.14 23.21 -19.32
C LEU A 437 -5.18 22.01 -19.44
N LEU A 438 -5.06 21.16 -18.43
CA LEU A 438 -4.22 19.96 -18.50
C LEU A 438 -4.71 18.99 -19.57
N ASP A 439 -6.03 18.84 -19.69
CA ASP A 439 -6.66 17.98 -20.70
C ASP A 439 -6.43 18.52 -22.11
N GLU A 440 -6.57 19.84 -22.31
CA GLU A 440 -6.19 20.52 -23.56
C GLU A 440 -4.71 20.29 -23.90
N GLN A 441 -3.80 20.43 -22.93
CA GLN A 441 -2.37 20.19 -23.15
C GLN A 441 -2.08 18.72 -23.51
N ALA A 442 -2.74 17.77 -22.84
CA ALA A 442 -2.61 16.35 -23.16
C ALA A 442 -3.06 16.05 -24.59
N GLN A 443 -4.21 16.58 -25.00
CA GLN A 443 -4.73 16.44 -26.36
C GLN A 443 -3.80 17.06 -27.40
N GLN A 444 -3.32 18.29 -27.17
CA GLN A 444 -2.41 19.01 -28.07
C GLN A 444 -1.10 18.26 -28.30
N HIS A 445 -0.61 17.55 -27.29
CA HIS A 445 0.63 16.75 -27.36
C HIS A 445 0.40 15.28 -27.70
N GLY A 446 -0.83 14.86 -28.05
CA GLY A 446 -1.15 13.50 -28.46
C GLY A 446 -1.05 12.45 -27.34
N ILE A 447 -1.22 12.86 -26.08
CA ILE A 447 -1.26 11.96 -24.94
C ILE A 447 -2.67 11.37 -24.83
N SER A 448 -2.81 10.10 -25.20
CA SER A 448 -4.04 9.33 -25.05
C SER A 448 -4.12 8.53 -23.74
N ASP A 449 -3.01 8.43 -23.01
CA ASP A 449 -2.89 7.68 -21.75
C ASP A 449 -3.55 8.43 -20.59
N GLN A 450 -4.70 7.94 -20.14
CA GLN A 450 -5.47 8.52 -19.03
C GLN A 450 -4.68 8.53 -17.72
N ASP A 451 -3.79 7.55 -17.50
CA ASP A 451 -2.93 7.51 -16.31
C ASP A 451 -2.00 8.73 -16.25
N THR A 452 -1.47 9.15 -17.40
CA THR A 452 -0.57 10.30 -17.48
C THR A 452 -1.29 11.58 -17.08
N VAL A 453 -2.49 11.79 -17.61
CA VAL A 453 -3.33 12.95 -17.28
C VAL A 453 -3.74 12.94 -15.81
N HIS A 454 -4.16 11.79 -15.29
CA HIS A 454 -4.45 11.60 -13.88
C HIS A 454 -3.25 11.94 -12.98
N ILE A 455 -2.04 11.49 -13.36
CA ILE A 455 -0.80 11.81 -12.65
C ILE A 455 -0.55 13.33 -12.66
N TRP A 456 -0.79 14.04 -13.77
CA TRP A 456 -0.65 15.49 -13.83
C TRP A 456 -1.64 16.20 -12.89
N LYS A 457 -2.92 15.79 -12.91
CA LYS A 457 -3.96 16.32 -12.00
C LYS A 457 -3.60 16.07 -10.53
N THR A 458 -3.11 14.87 -10.20
CA THR A 458 -2.68 14.49 -8.83
C THR A 458 -1.45 15.26 -8.36
N ASN A 459 -0.44 15.38 -9.23
CA ASN A 459 0.82 16.05 -8.92
C ASN A 459 0.66 17.58 -8.83
N SER A 460 -0.36 18.15 -9.48
CA SER A 460 -0.59 19.60 -9.52
C SER A 460 -1.41 20.12 -8.34
N LEU A 461 -2.49 19.42 -7.95
CA LEU A 461 -3.44 19.90 -6.95
C LEU A 461 -3.33 19.14 -5.62
N PRO A 462 -3.68 17.83 -5.51
CA PRO A 462 -3.50 17.07 -4.27
C PRO A 462 -2.10 17.17 -3.67
N LEU A 463 -1.06 16.93 -4.47
CA LEU A 463 0.32 16.89 -4.01
C LEU A 463 0.85 18.25 -3.53
N ARG A 464 0.54 19.31 -4.26
CA ARG A 464 1.21 20.61 -4.07
C ARG A 464 0.41 21.56 -3.21
N PHE A 465 -0.92 21.50 -3.32
CA PHE A 465 -1.80 22.38 -2.59
C PHE A 465 -2.37 21.68 -1.35
N TRP A 466 -3.13 20.60 -1.52
CA TRP A 466 -3.87 19.99 -0.40
C TRP A 466 -2.97 19.40 0.67
N ILE A 467 -1.93 18.66 0.30
CA ILE A 467 -0.94 18.17 1.28
C ILE A 467 -0.31 19.32 2.06
N ASN A 468 -0.03 20.44 1.39
CA ASN A 468 0.59 21.58 2.04
C ASN A 468 -0.37 22.25 3.05
N ILE A 469 -1.67 22.34 2.73
CA ILE A 469 -2.69 22.86 3.65
C ILE A 469 -2.93 21.90 4.83
N ILE A 470 -3.04 20.59 4.58
CA ILE A 470 -3.28 19.58 5.62
C ILE A 470 -2.10 19.51 6.60
N LYS A 471 -0.86 19.50 6.08
CA LYS A 471 0.34 19.44 6.92
C LYS A 471 0.61 20.70 7.71
N ASN A 472 0.11 21.86 7.24
CA ASN A 472 0.42 23.15 7.83
C ASN A 472 -0.89 23.91 8.15
N PRO A 473 -1.69 23.46 9.13
CA PRO A 473 -2.92 24.14 9.54
C PRO A 473 -2.66 25.58 10.00
N GLN A 474 -1.47 25.87 10.51
CA GLN A 474 -1.01 27.22 10.83
C GLN A 474 -0.91 28.14 9.61
N PHE A 475 -1.01 27.67 8.37
CA PHE A 475 -1.16 28.57 7.22
C PHE A 475 -2.55 29.17 7.14
N VAL A 476 -3.57 28.49 7.67
CA VAL A 476 -4.98 28.88 7.58
C VAL A 476 -5.50 29.45 8.90
N PHE A 477 -5.02 28.93 10.03
CA PHE A 477 -5.48 29.30 11.36
C PHE A 477 -4.39 29.91 12.22
N ASP A 478 -4.78 30.77 13.15
CA ASP A 478 -3.89 31.26 14.20
C ASP A 478 -3.75 30.21 15.30
N VAL A 479 -2.95 29.17 15.02
CA VAL A 479 -2.71 28.04 15.91
C VAL A 479 -1.22 27.73 15.97
N GLN A 480 -0.78 27.19 17.11
CA GLN A 480 0.55 26.62 17.25
C GLN A 480 0.49 25.11 17.03
N THR A 481 1.44 24.59 16.26
CA THR A 481 1.62 23.15 16.05
C THR A 481 2.81 22.67 16.89
N SER A 482 2.67 21.47 17.46
CA SER A 482 3.79 20.78 18.12
C SER A 482 4.38 19.73 17.18
N ASP A 483 5.63 19.32 17.43
CA ASP A 483 6.32 18.24 16.70
C ASP A 483 5.49 16.96 16.53
N ASN A 484 4.68 16.62 17.54
CA ASN A 484 3.79 15.46 17.49
C ASN A 484 2.60 15.69 16.57
N MET A 485 2.01 16.88 16.61
CA MET A 485 0.92 17.22 15.72
C MET A 485 1.39 17.23 14.27
N ASP A 486 2.54 17.84 13.99
CA ASP A 486 3.17 17.82 12.66
C ASP A 486 3.40 16.39 12.17
N ALA A 487 3.85 15.50 13.06
CA ALA A 487 4.09 14.09 12.75
C ALA A 487 2.78 13.32 12.43
N VAL A 488 1.68 13.62 13.13
CA VAL A 488 0.36 13.03 12.87
C VAL A 488 -0.26 13.58 11.58
N LEU A 489 -0.21 14.90 11.38
CA LEU A 489 -0.69 15.56 10.17
C LEU A 489 0.09 15.10 8.93
N LEU A 490 1.38 14.81 9.07
CA LEU A 490 2.19 14.21 8.01
C LEU A 490 1.68 12.82 7.62
N VAL A 491 1.36 11.96 8.60
CA VAL A 491 0.78 10.63 8.32
C VAL A 491 -0.54 10.78 7.57
N ILE A 492 -1.44 11.65 8.04
CA ILE A 492 -2.74 11.90 7.39
C ILE A 492 -2.55 12.46 5.97
N ALA A 493 -1.61 13.36 5.75
CA ALA A 493 -1.34 13.92 4.43
C ALA A 493 -0.71 12.89 3.47
N GLN A 494 0.15 12.01 3.97
CA GLN A 494 0.69 10.91 3.16
C GLN A 494 -0.40 9.91 2.80
N THR A 495 -1.26 9.61 3.76
CA THR A 495 -2.47 8.83 3.59
C THR A 495 -3.40 9.42 2.51
N PHE A 496 -3.63 10.73 2.52
CA PHE A 496 -4.37 11.45 1.48
C PHE A 496 -3.71 11.30 0.10
N MET A 497 -2.38 11.47 0.06
CA MET A 497 -1.58 11.31 -1.16
C MET A 497 -1.73 9.92 -1.76
N ASP A 498 -1.56 8.88 -0.94
CA ASP A 498 -1.60 7.50 -1.40
C ASP A 498 -2.98 7.18 -1.98
N ALA A 499 -4.05 7.72 -1.39
CA ALA A 499 -5.41 7.60 -1.91
C ALA A 499 -5.62 8.29 -3.26
N CYS A 500 -4.83 9.32 -3.58
CA CYS A 500 -4.90 10.02 -4.86
C CYS A 500 -3.97 9.41 -5.93
N THR A 501 -3.14 8.39 -5.63
CA THR A 501 -2.20 7.83 -6.62
C THR A 501 -2.72 6.52 -7.21
N LEU A 502 -2.78 6.44 -8.56
CA LEU A 502 -3.02 5.19 -9.29
C LEU A 502 -1.87 4.22 -9.02
N ALA A 503 -2.07 3.27 -8.12
CA ALA A 503 -1.11 2.19 -7.92
C ALA A 503 -1.77 0.94 -7.32
N ASP A 504 -2.38 0.14 -8.20
CA ASP A 504 -2.67 -1.29 -7.96
C ASP A 504 -1.48 -2.02 -7.30
N HIS A 505 -0.24 -1.58 -7.58
CA HIS A 505 0.99 -2.22 -7.12
C HIS A 505 1.65 -1.62 -5.86
N LYS A 506 1.26 -0.44 -5.38
CA LYS A 506 1.76 0.09 -4.09
C LYS A 506 0.84 -0.27 -2.94
N LEU A 507 -0.46 -0.34 -3.19
CA LEU A 507 -1.40 -0.88 -2.22
C LEU A 507 -0.99 -2.29 -1.83
N GLY A 508 -0.60 -3.14 -2.79
CA GLY A 508 -0.09 -4.49 -2.52
C GLY A 508 1.14 -4.52 -1.60
N ARG A 509 2.11 -3.61 -1.74
CA ARG A 509 3.31 -3.52 -0.89
C ARG A 509 3.04 -2.89 0.47
N ILE A 510 2.14 -1.91 0.53
CA ILE A 510 1.65 -1.34 1.79
C ILE A 510 0.84 -2.41 2.52
N ILE A 511 0.03 -3.21 1.83
CA ILE A 511 -0.67 -4.38 2.35
C ILE A 511 0.35 -5.42 2.84
N THR A 512 1.40 -5.77 2.09
CA THR A 512 2.41 -6.72 2.59
C THR A 512 3.17 -6.18 3.80
N ALA A 513 3.51 -4.89 3.81
CA ALA A 513 4.18 -4.23 4.93
C ALA A 513 3.27 -4.02 6.16
N LEU A 514 1.95 -3.89 5.96
CA LEU A 514 0.92 -3.79 7.01
C LEU A 514 0.45 -5.17 7.49
N GLU A 515 0.56 -6.22 6.66
CA GLU A 515 0.32 -7.62 7.01
C GLU A 515 1.48 -8.21 7.83
N GLU A 516 2.71 -7.69 7.66
CA GLU A 516 3.87 -8.05 8.48
C GLU A 516 3.85 -7.39 9.88
N ASP A 517 3.05 -6.34 10.10
CA ASP A 517 2.97 -5.61 11.37
C ASP A 517 1.70 -6.00 12.15
N GLY A 518 1.85 -6.80 13.21
CA GLY A 518 0.78 -7.51 13.94
C GLY A 518 -0.24 -6.66 14.73
N THR A 519 -0.31 -5.35 14.48
CA THR A 519 -1.32 -4.46 15.08
C THR A 519 -2.48 -4.23 14.12
N ALA A 520 -3.64 -4.86 14.41
CA ALA A 520 -4.90 -4.79 13.64
C ALA A 520 -5.45 -3.37 13.36
N GLN A 521 -4.87 -2.37 14.00
CA GLN A 521 -5.20 -0.95 13.97
C GLN A 521 -4.74 -0.28 12.66
N LYS A 522 -3.50 -0.56 12.19
CA LYS A 522 -2.96 0.00 10.94
C LYS A 522 -3.61 -0.59 9.67
N MET A 523 -4.14 -1.80 9.76
CA MET A 523 -4.81 -2.50 8.66
C MET A 523 -6.19 -1.91 8.32
N GLN A 524 -6.92 -1.42 9.32
CA GLN A 524 -8.25 -0.83 9.16
C GLN A 524 -8.20 0.56 8.49
N LEU A 525 -7.19 1.37 8.82
CA LEU A 525 -6.90 2.63 8.15
C LEU A 525 -6.58 2.36 6.67
N GLY A 526 -5.73 1.37 6.36
CA GLY A 526 -5.39 0.99 4.97
C GLY A 526 -6.60 0.62 4.10
N TYR A 527 -7.55 -0.18 4.62
CA TYR A 527 -8.73 -0.61 3.86
C TYR A 527 -9.80 0.49 3.69
N ARG A 528 -9.97 1.37 4.68
CA ARG A 528 -10.84 2.55 4.57
C ARG A 528 -10.26 3.59 3.61
N LEU A 529 -8.94 3.74 3.61
CA LEU A 529 -8.24 4.56 2.63
C LEU A 529 -8.34 4.00 1.22
N GLN A 530 -8.45 2.69 1.05
CA GLN A 530 -8.77 2.07 -0.24
C GLN A 530 -10.18 2.45 -0.73
N GLN A 531 -11.15 2.60 0.17
CA GLN A 531 -12.50 3.08 -0.18
C GLN A 531 -12.52 4.58 -0.53
N ILE A 532 -11.73 5.40 0.17
CA ILE A 532 -11.55 6.82 -0.16
C ILE A 532 -10.76 6.96 -1.47
N ALA A 533 -9.72 6.16 -1.67
CA ALA A 533 -8.93 6.12 -2.90
C ALA A 533 -9.80 5.76 -4.10
N ALA A 534 -10.65 4.74 -3.99
CA ALA A 534 -11.61 4.40 -5.03
C ALA A 534 -12.63 5.52 -5.30
N ALA A 535 -13.03 6.29 -4.27
CA ALA A 535 -13.88 7.47 -4.44
C ALA A 535 -13.14 8.66 -5.10
N VAL A 536 -11.83 8.80 -4.84
CA VAL A 536 -10.95 9.81 -5.46
C VAL A 536 -10.64 9.46 -6.91
N GLU A 537 -10.33 8.19 -7.18
CA GLU A 537 -9.98 7.66 -8.50
C GLU A 537 -11.12 7.86 -9.50
N ASN A 538 -12.36 7.51 -9.10
CA ASN A 538 -13.57 7.81 -9.88
C ASN A 538 -13.75 9.32 -10.14
N LYS A 539 -13.33 10.19 -9.20
CA LYS A 539 -13.51 11.64 -9.32
C LYS A 539 -12.44 12.36 -10.15
N VAL A 540 -11.18 11.94 -10.06
CA VAL A 540 -10.09 12.50 -10.88
C VAL A 540 -10.20 12.04 -12.34
N THR A 541 -10.90 10.93 -12.59
CA THR A 541 -11.26 10.49 -13.94
C THR A 541 -12.55 11.13 -14.47
N ASP A 542 -13.53 11.44 -13.60
CA ASP A 542 -14.79 12.12 -13.98
C ASP A 542 -14.69 13.66 -14.09
N LEU A 543 -13.67 14.30 -13.48
CA LEU A 543 -13.33 15.73 -13.59
C LEU A 543 -12.17 15.95 -14.56
#